data_AF-A0A2J6XFG2-F1
#
_entry.id   AF-A0A2J6XFG2-F1
#
_cell.length_a   1.000
_cell.length_b   1.000
_cell.length_c   1.000
_cell.angle_alpha   90.00
_cell.angle_beta   90.00
_cell.angle_gamma   90.00
#
_symmetry.space_group_name_H-M   'P 1'
#
loop_
_entity.id
_entity.type
_entity.pdbx_description
1 polymer ?
#
loop_
_entity_poly.entity_id
_entity_poly.type
_entity_poly.pdbx_seq_one_letter_code
_entity_poly.pdbx_strand_id
1 'polypeptide(L)' 'ERERRVLELRYGLADGQPRTLEEVGKAFGVTRERVRQIEVKALRKLRHPRLGKLLKDYLDQI' A
#
# COMPACT_ATOMS: atom_id res chain seq x y z
N GLU A 1 -5.46 6.56 8.39
CA GLU A 1 -4.61 7.55 7.69
C GLU A 1 -3.19 7.05 7.41
N ARG A 2 -2.41 6.60 8.42
CA ARG A 2 -1.04 6.09 8.23
C ARG A 2 -0.89 4.94 7.22
N GLU A 3 -1.78 3.95 7.22
CA GLU A 3 -1.70 2.80 6.29
C GLU A 3 -1.81 3.24 4.81
N ARG A 4 -2.70 4.20 4.52
CA ARG A 4 -2.89 4.77 3.17
C ARG A 4 -1.63 5.48 2.69
N ARG A 5 -1.08 6.36 3.52
CA ARG A 5 0.14 7.13 3.23
C ARG A 5 1.36 6.23 2.99
N VAL A 6 1.47 5.12 3.73
CA VAL A 6 2.51 4.10 3.52
C VAL A 6 2.38 3.46 2.14
N LEU A 7 1.16 3.10 1.71
CA LEU A 7 0.93 2.55 0.38
C LEU A 7 1.16 3.59 -0.73
N GLU A 8 0.70 4.83 -0.54
CA GLU A 8 0.90 5.92 -1.51
C GLU A 8 2.40 6.16 -1.76
N LEU A 9 3.23 6.22 -0.71
CA LEU A 9 4.68 6.34 -0.84
C LEU A 9 5.32 5.08 -1.45
N ARG A 10 4.88 3.88 -1.04
CA ARG A 10 5.47 2.60 -1.46
C ARG A 10 5.27 2.36 -2.95
N TYR A 11 4.08 2.64 -3.45
CA TYR A 11 3.67 2.36 -4.83
C TYR A 11 3.70 3.62 -5.71
N GLY A 12 4.12 4.77 -5.18
CA GLY A 12 4.18 6.03 -5.95
C GLY A 12 2.79 6.51 -6.40
N LEU A 13 1.73 6.20 -5.66
CA LEU A 13 0.35 6.51 -6.08
C LEU A 13 0.04 8.01 -6.05
N ALA A 14 0.89 8.81 -5.39
CA ALA A 14 0.74 10.26 -5.28
C ALA A 14 1.71 11.04 -6.17
N ASP A 15 2.97 10.59 -6.28
CA ASP A 15 4.07 11.30 -6.96
C ASP A 15 4.70 10.52 -8.13
N GLY A 16 4.17 9.33 -8.45
CA GLY A 16 4.69 8.45 -9.50
C GLY A 16 6.02 7.77 -9.18
N GLN A 17 6.56 7.99 -7.97
CA GLN A 17 7.90 7.55 -7.56
C GLN A 17 7.78 6.46 -6.48
N PRO A 18 7.87 5.17 -6.83
CA PRO A 18 7.80 4.10 -5.84
C PRO A 18 9.04 4.12 -4.95
N ARG A 19 8.83 4.04 -3.63
CA ARG A 19 9.92 3.94 -2.64
C ARG A 19 10.06 2.52 -2.10
N THR A 20 11.26 2.17 -1.65
CA THR A 20 11.55 0.90 -0.99
C THR A 20 10.98 0.87 0.44
N LEU A 21 10.84 -0.33 1.02
CA LEU A 21 10.40 -0.48 2.41
C LEU A 21 11.31 0.25 3.41
N GLU A 22 12.60 0.36 3.10
CA GLU A 22 13.58 1.04 3.95
C GLU A 22 13.44 2.57 3.87
N GLU A 23 13.26 3.13 2.66
CA GLU A 23 13.02 4.57 2.47
C GLU A 23 11.70 5.01 3.10
N VAL A 24 10.65 4.20 2.94
CA VAL A 24 9.37 4.43 3.63
C VAL A 24 9.57 4.33 5.14
N GLY A 25 10.31 3.34 5.63
CA GLY A 25 10.63 3.21 7.05
C GLY A 25 11.30 4.47 7.61
N LYS A 26 12.31 4.99 6.91
CA LYS A 26 13.01 6.25 7.25
C LYS A 26 12.06 7.44 7.26
N ALA A 27 11.20 7.59 6.26
CA ALA A 27 10.24 8.70 6.17
C ALA A 27 9.18 8.70 7.30
N PHE A 28 8.82 7.52 7.82
CA PHE A 28 7.82 7.37 8.89
C PHE A 28 8.43 7.16 10.29
N GLY A 29 9.76 7.11 10.42
CA GLY A 29 10.45 6.82 11.68
C GLY A 29 10.16 5.42 12.22
N VAL A 30 9.97 4.43 11.34
CA VAL A 30 9.65 3.05 11.69
C VAL A 30 10.62 2.07 11.03
N THR A 31 10.70 0.86 11.57
CA THR A 31 11.53 -0.19 10.99
C THR A 31 10.98 -0.68 9.64
N ARG A 32 11.88 -1.19 8.79
CA ARG A 32 11.52 -1.84 7.53
C ARG A 32 10.45 -2.93 7.71
N GLU A 33 10.59 -3.76 8.76
CA GLU A 33 9.63 -4.82 9.03
C GLU A 33 8.25 -4.28 9.42
N ARG A 34 8.19 -3.12 10.10
CA ARG A 34 6.92 -2.47 10.40
C ARG A 34 6.19 -2.02 9.14
N VAL A 35 6.91 -1.49 8.14
CA VAL A 35 6.34 -1.13 6.84
C VAL A 35 5.79 -2.37 6.13
N ARG A 36 6.55 -3.48 6.13
CA ARG A 36 6.11 -4.77 5.57
C ARG A 36 4.83 -5.30 6.22
N GLN A 37 4.72 -5.24 7.55
CA GLN A 37 3.51 -5.64 8.26
C GLN A 37 2.28 -4.81 7.86
N ILE A 38 2.47 -3.49 7.72
CA ILE A 38 1.41 -2.58 7.27
C ILE A 38 0.97 -2.93 5.85
N GLU A 39 1.92 -3.19 4.95
CA GLU A 39 1.65 -3.58 3.56
C GLU A 39 0.82 -4.87 3.50
N VAL A 40 1.26 -5.94 4.18
CA VAL A 40 0.53 -7.22 4.21
C VAL A 40 -0.89 -7.04 4.76
N LYS A 41 -1.05 -6.27 5.85
CA LYS A 41 -2.35 -5.99 6.44
C LYS A 41 -3.26 -5.23 5.50
N ALA A 42 -2.73 -4.24 4.78
CA ALA A 42 -3.51 -3.43 3.84
C ALA A 42 -3.90 -4.25 2.60
N LEU A 43 -2.98 -5.01 2.01
CA LEU A 43 -3.27 -5.92 0.90
C LEU A 43 -4.33 -6.96 1.28
N ARG A 44 -4.28 -7.49 2.50
CA ARG A 44 -5.31 -8.41 3.01
C ARG A 44 -6.69 -7.76 3.08
N LYS A 45 -6.78 -6.48 3.49
CA LYS A 45 -8.05 -5.72 3.49
C LYS A 45 -8.56 -5.49 2.06
N LEU A 46 -7.67 -5.16 1.12
CA LEU A 46 -8.03 -4.94 -0.29
C LEU A 46 -8.51 -6.22 -0.99
N ARG A 47 -8.02 -7.39 -0.57
CA ARG A 47 -8.50 -8.69 -1.07
C ARG A 47 -9.87 -9.11 -0.53
N HIS A 48 -10.43 -8.41 0.46
CA HIS A 48 -11.73 -8.77 1.01
C HIS A 48 -12.84 -8.52 -0.03
N PRO A 49 -13.78 -9.45 -0.27
CA PRO A 49 -14.71 -9.39 -1.41
C PRO A 49 -15.46 -8.06 -1.55
N ARG A 50 -15.85 -7.45 -0.42
CA ARG A 50 -16.52 -6.14 -0.39
C ARG A 50 -15.68 -4.99 -0.99
N LEU A 51 -14.36 -4.99 -0.77
CA LEU A 51 -13.44 -3.96 -1.25
C LEU A 51 -12.77 -4.38 -2.57
N GLY A 52 -12.46 -5.67 -2.70
CA GLY A 52 -11.82 -6.26 -3.88
C GLY A 52 -12.72 -6.32 -5.10
N LYS A 53 -14.06 -6.30 -4.94
CA LYS A 53 -14.97 -6.27 -6.09
C LYS A 53 -14.72 -5.05 -6.98
N LEU A 54 -14.58 -3.86 -6.40
CA LEU A 54 -14.31 -2.63 -7.18
C LEU A 54 -12.95 -2.70 -7.92
N LEU A 55 -11.92 -3.26 -7.27
CA LEU A 55 -10.61 -3.44 -7.89
C LEU A 55 -10.63 -4.51 -8.99
N LYS A 56 -11.40 -5.58 -8.79
CA LYS A 56 -11.59 -6.63 -9.78
C LYS A 56 -12.36 -6.11 -10.99
N ASP A 57 -13.45 -5.40 -10.75
CA ASP A 57 -14.26 -4.75 -11.80
C ASP A 57 -13.42 -3.76 -12.63
N TYR A 58 -12.45 -3.07 -12.02
CA TYR A 58 -11.49 -2.20 -12.74
C TYR A 58 -10.50 -3.00 -13.60
N LEU A 59 -9.98 -4.13 -13.11
CA LEU A 59 -9.07 -4.99 -13.87
C LEU A 59 -9.79 -5.70 -15.03
N ASP A 60 -11.07 -6.05 -14.85
CA ASP A 60 -11.89 -6.69 -15.88
C ASP A 60 -12.32 -5.70 -17.01
N GLN A 61 -12.08 -4.39 -16.83
CA GLN A 61 -12.38 -3.33 -17.83
C GLN A 61 -11.18 -2.96 -18.72
N ILE A 62 -10.01 -3.57 -18.50
CA ILE A 62 -8.77 -3.38 -19.28
C ILE A 62 -8.57 -4.59 -20.18
#